data_AF-A0A3C0SU58-F1
#
_entry.id   AF-A0A3C0SU58-F1
#
_cell.length_a   1.000
_cell.length_b   1.000
_cell.length_c   1.000
_cell.angle_alpha   90.00
_cell.angle_beta   90.00
_cell.angle_gamma   90.00
#
_symmetry.space_group_name_H-M   'P 1'
#
loop_
_entity.id
_entity.type
_entity.pdbx_description
1 polymer ?
#
loop_
_entity_poly.entity_id
_entity_poly.type
_entity_poly.pdbx_seq_one_letter_code
_entity_poly.pdbx_strand_id
1 'polypeptide(L)' 'MNLSKTVYIVNAFTHNDMGGNKAGVVIDCDDLSSNDMASIAKDVNLSETAFITK' A
#
# COMPACT_ATOMS: atom_id res chain seq x y z
N MET A 1 -19.94 -0.23 -6.27
CA MET A 1 -18.87 0.23 -7.17
C MET A 1 -17.63 -0.57 -6.84
N ASN A 2 -17.07 -1.33 -7.79
CA ASN A 2 -15.77 -1.97 -7.59
C ASN A 2 -14.70 -0.89 -7.84
N LEU A 3 -14.19 -0.31 -6.76
CA LEU A 3 -13.00 0.52 -6.82
C LEU A 3 -11.80 -0.42 -6.93
N SER A 4 -11.22 -0.57 -8.12
CA SER A 4 -9.92 -1.24 -8.26
C SER A 4 -8.82 -0.24 -7.91
N LYS A 5 -8.19 -0.40 -6.75
CA LYS A 5 -6.96 0.32 -6.41
C LYS A 5 -5.75 -0.51 -6.80
N THR A 6 -4.73 0.14 -7.37
CA THR A 6 -3.44 -0.52 -7.62
C THR A 6 -2.60 -0.43 -6.36
N VAL A 7 -2.06 -1.55 -5.91
CA VAL A 7 -1.08 -1.60 -4.83
C VAL A 7 0.30 -1.81 -5.43
N TYR A 8 1.21 -0.90 -5.15
CA TYR A 8 2.62 -1.04 -5.46
C TYR A 8 3.33 -1.71 -4.28
N ILE A 9 4.12 -2.75 -4.55
CA ILE A 9 4.99 -3.36 -3.55
C ILE A 9 6.40 -2.81 -3.77
N VAL A 10 6.96 -2.18 -2.74
CA VAL A 10 8.31 -1.59 -2.78
C VAL A 10 9.19 -2.23 -1.72
N ASN A 11 10.48 -2.40 -2.02
CA ASN A 11 11.49 -2.75 -1.02
C ASN A 11 12.17 -1.46 -0.54
N ALA A 12 11.81 -0.99 0.65
CA ALA A 12 12.43 0.19 1.25
C ALA A 12 13.83 -0.13 1.81
N PHE A 13 14.70 0.87 1.81
CA PHE A 13 16.07 0.80 2.37
C PHE A 13 16.96 -0.29 1.74
N THR A 14 16.79 -0.56 0.45
CA THR A 14 17.68 -1.43 -0.32
C THR A 14 18.06 -0.80 -1.66
N HIS A 15 19.05 -1.39 -2.31
CA HIS A 15 19.48 -1.10 -3.67
C HIS A 15 19.40 -2.41 -4.49
N ASN A 16 18.97 -2.33 -5.74
CA ASN A 16 18.77 -3.49 -6.64
C ASN A 16 17.87 -4.61 -6.06
N ASP A 17 16.85 -4.27 -5.26
CA ASP A 17 15.90 -5.22 -4.66
C ASP A 17 16.53 -6.31 -3.78
N MET A 18 17.76 -6.10 -3.29
CA MET A 18 18.46 -7.05 -2.43
C MET A 18 18.20 -6.76 -0.95
N GLY A 19 17.14 -7.34 -0.39
CA GLY A 19 16.77 -7.19 1.01
C GLY A 19 15.85 -5.98 1.25
N GLY A 20 16.05 -5.27 2.36
CA GLY A 20 15.20 -4.15 2.76
C GLY A 20 13.89 -4.58 3.44
N ASN A 21 12.97 -3.63 3.60
CA ASN A 21 11.64 -3.88 4.17
C ASN A 21 10.55 -3.72 3.09
N LYS A 22 9.71 -4.73 2.92
CA LYS A 22 8.59 -4.67 1.97
C LYS A 22 7.46 -3.83 2.53
N ALA A 23 6.96 -2.90 1.72
CA ALA A 23 5.79 -2.10 2.06
C ALA A 23 4.82 -2.01 0.88
N GLY A 24 3.53 -1.91 1.18
CA GLY A 24 2.51 -1.56 0.21
C GLY A 24 2.41 -0.03 0.04
N VAL A 25 2.15 0.44 -1.18
CA VAL A 25 1.84 1.85 -1.46
C VAL A 25 0.62 1.91 -2.36
N VAL A 26 -0.38 2.70 -1.97
CA VAL A 26 -1.60 2.97 -2.74
C VAL A 26 -1.69 4.48 -2.99
N ILE A 27 -1.98 4.86 -4.23
CA ILE A 27 -2.06 6.25 -4.68
C ILE A 27 -3.54 6.60 -4.96
N ASP A 28 -3.87 7.89 -4.95
CA ASP A 28 -5.22 8.43 -5.19
C ASP A 28 -6.24 7.87 -4.19
N CYS A 29 -6.01 8.07 -2.89
CA CYS A 29 -6.80 7.47 -1.81
C CYS A 29 -7.84 8.39 -1.17
N ASP A 30 -8.13 9.56 -1.76
CA ASP A 30 -9.06 10.56 -1.19
C ASP A 30 -10.50 10.04 -1.01
N ASP A 31 -10.86 8.99 -1.74
CA ASP A 31 -12.15 8.31 -1.73
C ASP A 31 -12.23 7.11 -0.79
N LEU A 32 -11.12 6.74 -0.13
CA LEU A 32 -11.06 5.61 0.78
C LEU A 32 -11.35 6.05 2.22
N SER A 33 -12.20 5.30 2.91
CA SER A 33 -12.32 5.40 4.36
C SER A 33 -11.16 4.69 5.06
N SER A 34 -10.94 4.99 6.33
CA SER A 34 -9.96 4.25 7.15
C SER A 34 -10.24 2.74 7.21
N ASN A 35 -11.51 2.33 7.12
CA ASN A 35 -11.87 0.92 7.08
C ASN A 35 -11.50 0.27 5.75
N ASP A 36 -11.66 0.97 4.63
CA ASP A 36 -11.24 0.49 3.32
C ASP A 36 -9.71 0.35 3.29
N MET A 37 -8.99 1.36 3.79
CA MET A 37 -7.52 1.32 3.92
C MET A 37 -7.07 0.15 4.80
N ALA A 38 -7.72 -0.08 5.94
CA ALA A 38 -7.42 -1.22 6.81
C ALA A 38 -7.69 -2.58 6.13
N SER A 39 -8.77 -2.70 5.36
CA SER A 39 -9.07 -3.93 4.60
C SER A 39 -8.02 -4.17 3.54
N ILE A 40 -7.64 -3.15 2.78
CA ILE A 40 -6.59 -3.25 1.75
C ILE A 40 -5.26 -3.63 2.40
N ALA A 41 -4.85 -2.98 3.48
CA ALA A 41 -3.59 -3.30 4.17
C ALA A 41 -3.56 -4.76 4.69
N LYS A 42 -4.71 -5.27 5.17
CA LYS A 42 -4.86 -6.67 5.57
C LYS A 42 -4.67 -7.62 4.39
N ASP A 43 -5.26 -7.30 3.23
CA ASP A 43 -5.15 -8.12 2.02
C ASP A 43 -3.73 -8.10 1.42
N VAL A 44 -3.05 -6.96 1.52
CA VAL A 44 -1.63 -6.82 1.12
C VAL A 44 -0.70 -7.64 2.02
N ASN A 45 -1.05 -7.77 3.30
CA ASN A 45 -0.37 -8.64 4.28
C ASN A 45 1.15 -8.36 4.40
N LEU A 46 1.49 -7.08 4.52
CA LEU A 46 2.84 -6.59 4.85
C LEU A 46 2.79 -5.81 6.16
N SER A 47 3.97 -5.55 6.74
CA SER A 47 4.12 -4.79 7.98
C SER A 47 3.36 -3.46 7.95
N GLU A 48 3.49 -2.72 6.84
CA GLU A 48 2.81 -1.45 6.62
C GLU A 48 2.34 -1.29 5.16
N THR A 49 1.27 -0.51 4.98
CA THR A 49 0.81 0.01 3.68
C THR A 49 0.57 1.50 3.81
N ALA A 50 1.21 2.30 2.95
CA ALA A 50 1.03 3.75 2.88
C ALA A 50 -0.08 4.10 1.88
N PHE A 51 -0.95 5.02 2.27
CA PHE A 51 -2.04 5.54 1.44
C PHE A 51 -1.79 7.03 1.18
N ILE A 52 -1.64 7.41 -0.09
CA ILE A 52 -1.35 8.79 -0.48
C ILE A 52 -2.67 9.52 -0.79
N THR A 53 -2.90 10.60 -0.04
CA THR A 53 -4.04 11.53 -0.19
C THR A 53 -3.53 12.91 -0.59
N LYS A 54 -4.42 13.77 -1.13
CA LYS A 54 -4.10 15.15 -1.48
C LYS A 54 -4.02 16.08 -0.27
#